data_AF-A0A7U8CMB4-F1
#
_entry.id   AF-A0A7U8CMB4-F1
#
_cell.length_a   1.000
_cell.length_b   1.000
_cell.length_c   1.000
_cell.angle_alpha   90.00
_cell.angle_beta   90.00
_cell.angle_gamma   90.00
#
_symmetry.space_group_name_H-M   'P 1'
#
loop_
_entity.id
_entity.type
_entity.pdbx_description
1 polymer ?
#
loop_
_entity_poly.entity_id
_entity_poly.type
_entity_poly.pdbx_seq_one_letter_code
_entity_poly.pdbx_strand_id
1 'polypeptide(L)'
;MNYDQRIEKLQKFFSQIGKSQNEIIDLHDTLSSSIDMCNGWTDSKGEASSDELRKRIVYISSFYRNTYLDLYYEIQKRISYIKQLKADGIARYCYLAYATTRIEYDEARITIVNLDIDDSVRNELIKKLNLNYGAYDRSFAGY
;
A
#
# COMPACT_ATOMS: atom_id res chain seq x y z
N MET A 1 0.00 -17.12 -0.76
CA MET A 1 -0.27 -15.66 -0.87
C MET A 1 0.94 -14.97 -1.48
N ASN A 2 0.79 -14.51 -2.72
CA ASN A 2 1.85 -13.94 -3.54
C ASN A 2 2.12 -12.44 -3.21
N TYR A 3 3.13 -11.82 -3.82
CA TYR A 3 3.46 -10.41 -3.53
C TYR A 3 2.33 -9.43 -3.87
N ASP A 4 1.62 -9.61 -4.97
CA ASP A 4 0.51 -8.73 -5.36
C ASP A 4 -0.63 -8.79 -4.34
N GLN A 5 -1.00 -9.99 -3.89
CA GLN A 5 -2.02 -10.18 -2.85
C GLN A 5 -1.59 -9.55 -1.51
N ARG A 6 -0.29 -9.64 -1.16
CA ARG A 6 0.24 -9.00 0.05
C ARG A 6 0.14 -7.47 -0.04
N ILE A 7 0.50 -6.89 -1.19
CA ILE A 7 0.40 -5.45 -1.44
C ILE A 7 -1.06 -5.00 -1.35
N GLU A 8 -1.98 -5.71 -2.01
CA GLU A 8 -3.41 -5.37 -2.00
C GLU A 8 -3.98 -5.40 -0.57
N LYS A 9 -3.62 -6.43 0.23
CA LYS A 9 -4.06 -6.52 1.63
C LYS A 9 -3.54 -5.34 2.46
N LEU A 10 -2.28 -4.96 2.30
CA LEU A 10 -1.70 -3.81 2.99
C LEU A 10 -2.35 -2.49 2.55
N GLN A 11 -2.67 -2.33 1.26
CA GLN A 11 -3.38 -1.15 0.74
C GLN A 11 -4.81 -1.05 1.28
N LYS A 12 -5.54 -2.17 1.37
CA LYS A 12 -6.87 -2.21 1.98
C LYS A 12 -6.82 -1.82 3.46
N PHE A 13 -5.89 -2.40 4.21
CA PHE A 13 -5.68 -2.06 5.61
C PHE A 13 -5.31 -0.58 5.79
N PHE A 14 -4.43 -0.06 4.93
CA PHE A 14 -4.05 1.35 4.89
C PHE A 14 -5.24 2.28 4.64
N SER A 15 -6.12 1.93 3.69
CA SER A 15 -7.34 2.69 3.43
C SER A 15 -8.30 2.70 4.62
N GLN A 16 -8.44 1.57 5.33
CA GLN A 16 -9.24 1.49 6.55
C GLN A 16 -8.69 2.37 7.67
N ILE A 17 -7.37 2.36 7.88
CA ILE A 17 -6.71 3.22 8.86
C ILE A 17 -6.94 4.70 8.53
N GLY A 18 -6.83 5.09 7.25
CA GLY A 18 -7.10 6.46 6.82
C GLY A 18 -8.52 6.93 7.14
N LYS A 19 -9.52 6.04 7.05
CA LYS A 19 -10.90 6.35 7.46
C LYS A 19 -11.00 6.59 8.97
N SER A 20 -10.45 5.68 9.78
CA SER A 20 -10.46 5.84 11.25
C SER A 20 -9.70 7.09 11.72
N GLN A 21 -8.64 7.49 11.02
CA GLN A 21 -7.94 8.74 11.31
C GLN A 21 -8.85 9.96 11.09
N ASN A 22 -9.60 10.01 9.98
CA ASN A 22 -10.53 11.09 9.72
C ASN A 22 -11.64 11.15 10.78
N GLU A 23 -12.19 9.99 11.16
CA GLU A 23 -13.21 9.92 12.23
C GLU A 23 -12.71 10.48 13.57
N ILE A 24 -11.43 10.25 13.92
CA ILE A 24 -10.81 10.79 15.14
C ILE A 24 -10.60 12.30 15.04
N ILE A 25 -10.24 12.82 13.87
CA ILE A 25 -10.13 14.27 13.63
C ILE A 25 -11.51 14.92 13.77
N ASP A 26 -12.54 14.36 13.13
CA ASP A 26 -13.91 14.87 13.20
C ASP A 26 -14.44 14.86 14.64
N LEU A 27 -14.16 13.79 15.40
CA LEU A 27 -14.51 13.70 16.82
C LEU A 27 -13.77 14.75 17.65
N HIS A 28 -12.48 14.97 17.39
CA HIS A 28 -11.69 15.99 18.07
C HIS A 28 -12.27 17.39 17.85
N ASP A 29 -12.63 17.72 16.61
CA ASP A 29 -13.17 19.03 16.24
C ASP A 29 -14.55 19.24 16.89
N THR A 30 -15.39 18.20 16.89
CA THR A 30 -16.71 18.21 17.54
C THR A 30 -16.60 18.43 19.06
N LEU A 31 -15.69 17.71 19.71
CA LEU A 31 -15.47 17.82 21.15
C LEU A 31 -14.87 19.17 21.54
N SER A 32 -13.93 19.69 20.76
CA SER A 32 -13.33 21.01 21.01
C SER A 32 -14.38 22.11 20.90
N SER A 33 -15.23 22.06 19.86
CA SER A 33 -16.34 23.00 19.70
C SER A 33 -17.33 22.93 20.86
N SER A 34 -17.65 21.70 21.33
CA SER A 34 -18.55 21.50 22.47
C SER A 34 -17.98 22.07 23.78
N ILE A 35 -16.67 21.90 24.00
CA ILE A 35 -15.95 22.51 25.12
C ILE A 35 -16.03 24.04 25.06
N ASP A 36 -15.86 24.62 23.87
CA ASP A 36 -15.89 26.07 23.68
C ASP A 36 -17.26 26.66 23.98
N MET A 37 -18.34 25.95 23.58
CA MET A 37 -19.70 26.32 23.94
C MET A 37 -19.93 26.26 25.46
N CYS A 38 -19.44 25.21 26.12
CA CYS A 38 -19.54 25.07 27.58
C CYS A 38 -18.77 26.17 28.31
N ASN A 39 -17.56 26.54 27.84
CA ASN A 39 -16.79 27.64 28.41
C ASN A 39 -17.51 28.99 28.26
N GLY A 40 -18.06 29.28 27.08
CA GLY A 40 -18.86 30.50 26.89
C GLY A 40 -20.08 30.56 27.81
N TRP A 41 -20.68 29.41 28.14
CA TRP A 41 -21.74 29.30 29.13
C TRP A 41 -21.25 29.50 30.57
N THR A 42 -20.13 28.87 30.98
CA THR A 42 -19.58 29.04 32.34
C THR A 42 -19.07 30.45 32.59
N ASP A 43 -18.45 31.09 31.60
CA ASP A 43 -18.01 32.49 31.65
C ASP A 43 -19.22 33.42 31.83
N SER A 44 -20.34 33.12 31.17
CA SER A 44 -21.58 33.88 31.35
C SER A 44 -22.24 33.70 32.74
N LYS A 45 -21.87 32.64 33.47
CA LYS A 45 -22.40 32.29 34.80
C LYS A 45 -21.41 32.51 35.95
N GLY A 46 -20.15 32.83 35.67
CA GLY A 46 -19.10 33.06 36.67
C GLY A 46 -18.57 31.79 37.36
N GLU A 47 -18.66 30.63 36.71
CA GLU A 47 -18.23 29.32 37.25
C GLU A 47 -16.90 28.84 36.62
N ALA A 48 -16.17 27.93 37.30
CA ALA A 48 -14.79 27.54 36.95
C ALA A 48 -14.60 26.89 35.56
N SER A 49 -13.44 27.14 34.92
CA SER A 49 -13.15 26.83 33.51
C SER A 49 -12.95 25.33 33.18
N SER A 50 -13.27 24.93 31.95
CA SER A 50 -13.10 23.55 31.45
C SER A 50 -11.71 23.25 30.85
N ASP A 51 -10.69 24.05 31.20
CA ASP A 51 -9.35 24.00 30.58
C ASP A 51 -8.64 22.64 30.70
N GLU A 52 -8.86 21.91 31.80
CA GLU A 52 -8.26 20.60 32.02
C GLU A 52 -8.85 19.53 31.08
N LEU A 53 -10.14 19.62 30.77
CA LEU A 53 -10.78 18.75 29.78
C LEU A 53 -10.23 19.05 28.38
N ARG A 54 -10.03 20.34 28.06
CA ARG A 54 -9.44 20.77 26.78
C ARG A 54 -8.02 20.21 26.60
N LYS A 55 -7.17 20.33 27.63
CA LYS A 55 -5.80 19.77 27.61
C LYS A 55 -5.79 18.27 27.38
N ARG A 56 -6.69 17.52 28.04
CA ARG A 56 -6.80 16.06 27.85
C ARG A 56 -7.24 15.69 26.45
N ILE A 57 -8.21 16.40 25.87
CA ILE A 57 -8.66 16.15 24.49
C ILE A 57 -7.54 16.42 23.50
N VAL A 58 -6.86 17.57 23.61
CA VAL A 58 -5.71 17.89 22.73
C VAL A 58 -4.60 16.85 22.84
N TYR A 59 -4.28 16.40 24.07
CA TYR A 59 -3.26 15.38 24.28
C TYR A 59 -3.65 14.04 23.62
N ILE A 60 -4.87 13.55 23.86
CA ILE A 60 -5.36 12.29 23.33
C ILE A 60 -5.40 12.33 21.79
N SER A 61 -5.93 13.41 21.21
CA SER A 61 -5.99 13.58 19.75
C SER A 61 -4.60 13.64 19.12
N SER A 62 -3.65 14.33 19.75
CA SER A 62 -2.27 14.42 19.27
C SER A 62 -1.55 13.07 19.36
N PHE A 63 -1.76 12.32 20.45
CA PHE A 63 -1.20 10.97 20.62
C PHE A 63 -1.69 10.01 19.53
N TYR A 64 -3.00 9.98 19.28
CA TYR A 64 -3.57 9.14 18.22
C TYR A 64 -3.07 9.57 16.85
N ARG A 65 -3.07 10.87 16.54
CA ARG A 65 -2.54 11.40 15.27
C ARG A 65 -1.11 10.93 15.00
N ASN A 66 -0.22 11.03 15.99
CA ASN A 66 1.17 10.60 15.84
C ASN A 66 1.28 9.09 15.63
N THR A 67 0.54 8.30 16.42
CA THR A 67 0.50 6.84 16.28
C THR A 67 0.02 6.41 14.88
N TYR A 68 -0.96 7.13 14.31
CA TYR A 68 -1.42 6.88 12.94
C TYR A 68 -0.37 7.22 11.90
N LEU A 69 0.36 8.32 12.06
CA LEU A 69 1.44 8.70 11.16
C LEU A 69 2.54 7.63 11.17
N ASP A 70 2.93 7.14 12.34
CA ASP A 70 3.94 6.08 12.45
C ASP A 70 3.50 4.79 11.75
N LEU A 71 2.25 4.36 11.98
CA LEU A 71 1.68 3.19 11.33
C LEU A 71 1.56 3.37 9.81
N TYR A 72 1.18 4.56 9.36
CA TYR A 72 1.14 4.94 7.94
C TYR A 72 2.51 4.73 7.29
N TYR A 73 3.57 5.27 7.90
CA TYR A 73 4.92 5.17 7.35
C TYR A 73 5.43 3.73 7.31
N GLU A 74 5.15 2.94 8.34
CA GLU A 74 5.56 1.53 8.38
C GLU A 74 4.83 0.67 7.32
N ILE A 75 3.52 0.91 7.10
CA ILE A 75 2.80 0.22 6.02
C ILE A 75 3.35 0.60 4.65
N GLN A 76 3.61 1.89 4.41
CA GLN A 76 4.22 2.35 3.16
C GLN A 76 5.60 1.74 2.93
N LYS A 77 6.44 1.69 3.96
CA LYS A 77 7.75 1.03 3.91
C LYS A 77 7.62 -0.45 3.58
N ARG A 78 6.64 -1.15 4.16
CA ARG A 78 6.41 -2.58 3.90
C ARG A 78 5.92 -2.84 2.47
N ILE A 79 5.02 -1.99 1.95
CA ILE A 79 4.57 -2.07 0.56
C ILE A 79 5.75 -1.85 -0.40
N SER A 80 6.56 -0.82 -0.17
CA SER A 80 7.74 -0.51 -0.98
C SER A 80 8.75 -1.65 -0.97
N TYR A 81 8.99 -2.25 0.20
CA TYR A 81 9.86 -3.42 0.31
C TYR A 81 9.35 -4.62 -0.50
N ILE A 82 8.06 -4.93 -0.43
CA ILE A 82 7.49 -6.05 -1.21
C ILE A 82 7.56 -5.76 -2.73
N LYS A 83 7.31 -4.51 -3.14
CA LYS A 83 7.49 -4.09 -4.54
C LYS A 83 8.93 -4.29 -5.01
N GLN A 84 9.91 -3.93 -4.17
CA GLN A 84 11.31 -4.14 -4.47
C GLN A 84 11.64 -5.64 -4.62
N LEU A 85 11.19 -6.48 -3.68
CA LEU A 85 11.39 -7.93 -3.78
C LEU A 85 10.82 -8.52 -5.07
N LYS A 86 9.63 -8.06 -5.49
CA LYS A 86 9.03 -8.45 -6.76
C LYS A 86 9.89 -7.99 -7.95
N ALA A 87 10.34 -6.74 -7.94
CA ALA A 87 11.19 -6.18 -8.99
C ALA A 87 12.53 -6.92 -9.11
N ASP A 88 13.18 -7.21 -7.98
CA ASP A 88 14.44 -7.96 -7.92
C ASP A 88 14.26 -9.39 -8.43
N GLY A 89 13.16 -10.05 -8.07
CA GLY A 89 12.79 -11.36 -8.59
C GLY A 89 12.62 -11.35 -10.11
N ILE A 90 11.92 -10.35 -10.65
CA ILE A 90 11.74 -10.19 -12.10
C ILE A 90 13.08 -9.91 -12.78
N ALA A 91 13.92 -9.04 -12.21
CA ALA A 91 15.21 -8.68 -12.77
C ALA A 91 16.16 -9.88 -12.82
N ARG A 92 16.18 -10.71 -11.77
CA ARG A 92 17.02 -11.91 -11.69
C ARG A 92 16.75 -12.91 -12.82
N TYR A 93 15.49 -13.06 -13.21
CA TYR A 93 15.06 -14.05 -14.20
C TYR A 93 14.60 -13.44 -15.52
N CYS A 94 14.91 -12.17 -15.77
CA CYS A 94 14.43 -11.45 -16.95
C CYS A 94 14.94 -12.06 -18.26
N TYR A 95 16.11 -12.72 -18.23
CA TYR A 95 16.71 -13.40 -19.38
C TYR A 95 15.82 -14.53 -19.92
N LEU A 96 15.03 -15.19 -19.06
CA LEU A 96 14.07 -16.22 -19.47
C LEU A 96 12.85 -15.64 -20.18
N ALA A 97 12.64 -14.32 -20.14
CA ALA A 97 11.52 -13.68 -20.79
C ALA A 97 11.84 -13.27 -22.25
N TYR A 98 12.89 -13.81 -22.85
CA TYR A 98 13.28 -13.54 -24.23
C TYR A 98 13.40 -14.86 -25.00
N ALA A 99 12.75 -14.91 -26.16
CA ALA A 99 12.81 -16.04 -27.08
C ALA A 99 12.66 -15.54 -28.51
N THR A 100 13.49 -16.09 -29.40
CA THR A 100 13.52 -15.80 -30.84
C THR A 100 13.08 -16.99 -31.68
N THR A 101 12.93 -18.15 -31.08
CA THR A 101 12.36 -19.32 -31.75
C THR A 101 11.23 -19.92 -30.95
N ARG A 102 10.40 -20.73 -31.62
CA ARG A 102 9.32 -21.45 -30.94
C ARG A 102 9.86 -22.41 -29.87
N ILE A 103 10.98 -23.08 -30.16
CA ILE A 103 11.64 -24.01 -29.24
C ILE A 103 12.14 -23.26 -28.00
N GLU A 104 12.86 -22.16 -28.17
CA GLU A 104 13.31 -21.30 -27.06
C GLU A 104 12.15 -20.82 -26.21
N TYR A 105 11.03 -20.44 -26.85
CA TYR A 105 9.82 -20.01 -26.14
C TYR A 105 9.25 -21.12 -25.26
N ASP A 106 9.10 -22.33 -25.80
CA ASP A 106 8.54 -23.47 -25.08
C ASP A 106 9.48 -23.90 -23.93
N GLU A 107 10.80 -23.92 -24.14
CA GLU A 107 11.82 -24.22 -23.13
C GLU A 107 11.85 -23.17 -22.00
N ALA A 108 11.85 -21.88 -22.36
CA ALA A 108 11.84 -20.79 -21.40
C ALA A 108 10.56 -20.80 -20.56
N ARG A 109 9.41 -21.07 -21.20
CA ARG A 109 8.12 -21.18 -20.50
C ARG A 109 8.12 -22.33 -19.49
N ILE A 110 8.61 -23.51 -19.86
CA ILE A 110 8.74 -24.66 -18.95
C ILE A 110 9.65 -24.30 -17.77
N THR A 111 10.78 -23.64 -18.06
CA THR A 111 11.73 -23.21 -17.03
C THR A 111 11.09 -22.24 -16.06
N ILE A 112 10.42 -21.18 -16.54
CA ILE A 112 9.74 -20.19 -15.69
C ILE A 112 8.67 -20.84 -14.81
N VAL A 113 7.89 -21.78 -15.36
CA VAL A 113 6.84 -22.48 -14.60
C VAL A 113 7.41 -23.28 -13.43
N ASN A 114 8.58 -23.89 -13.62
CA ASN A 114 9.23 -24.75 -12.62
C ASN A 114 10.15 -24.00 -11.66
N LEU A 115 10.36 -22.69 -11.84
CA LEU A 115 11.14 -21.89 -10.89
C LEU A 115 10.42 -21.80 -9.53
N ASP A 116 11.20 -22.00 -8.46
CA ASP A 116 10.79 -21.72 -7.08
C ASP A 116 10.83 -20.20 -6.82
N ILE A 117 9.80 -19.52 -7.29
CA ILE A 117 9.62 -18.08 -7.19
C ILE A 117 8.17 -17.75 -6.85
N ASP A 118 7.95 -16.54 -6.34
CA ASP A 118 6.61 -16.04 -6.05
C ASP A 118 5.75 -15.98 -7.33
N ASP A 119 4.48 -16.41 -7.24
CA ASP A 119 3.58 -16.51 -8.40
C ASP A 119 3.44 -15.18 -9.15
N SER A 120 3.51 -14.05 -8.45
CA SER A 120 3.41 -12.72 -9.09
C SER A 120 4.63 -12.40 -9.97
N VAL A 121 5.81 -12.90 -9.60
CA VAL A 121 7.04 -12.81 -10.39
C VAL A 121 6.92 -13.75 -11.60
N ARG A 122 6.52 -15.00 -11.36
CA ARG A 122 6.31 -16.01 -12.42
C ARG A 122 5.36 -15.49 -13.51
N ASN A 123 4.20 -14.97 -13.11
CA ASN A 123 3.18 -14.48 -14.03
C ASN A 123 3.68 -13.28 -14.85
N GLU A 124 4.45 -12.38 -14.25
CA GLU A 124 5.03 -11.23 -14.96
C GLU A 124 6.10 -11.67 -15.97
N LEU A 125 6.93 -12.67 -15.63
CA LEU A 125 7.91 -13.25 -16.55
C LEU A 125 7.23 -13.93 -17.75
N ILE A 126 6.18 -14.72 -17.52
CA ILE A 126 5.39 -15.36 -18.60
C ILE A 126 4.76 -14.29 -19.49
N LYS A 127 4.19 -13.23 -18.90
CA LYS A 127 3.61 -12.12 -19.66
C LYS A 127 4.66 -11.45 -20.56
N LYS A 128 5.86 -11.17 -20.03
CA LYS A 128 6.97 -10.60 -20.81
C LYS A 128 7.43 -11.53 -21.93
N LEU A 129 7.56 -12.84 -21.65
CA LEU A 129 7.91 -13.84 -22.65
C LEU A 129 6.91 -13.84 -23.82
N ASN A 130 5.61 -13.86 -23.52
CA ASN A 130 4.55 -13.83 -24.53
C ASN A 130 4.62 -12.55 -25.40
N LEU A 131 4.89 -11.39 -24.77
CA LEU A 131 5.00 -10.12 -25.47
C LEU A 131 6.22 -10.09 -26.39
N ASN A 132 7.38 -10.53 -25.90
CA ASN A 132 8.63 -10.52 -26.65
C ASN A 132 8.59 -11.51 -27.83
N TYR A 133 8.12 -12.74 -27.60
CA TYR A 133 7.96 -13.71 -28.68
C TYR A 133 6.91 -13.25 -29.70
N GLY A 134 5.76 -12.75 -29.25
CA GLY A 134 4.73 -12.23 -30.16
C GLY A 134 5.18 -10.99 -30.95
N ALA A 135 6.12 -10.19 -30.44
CA ALA A 135 6.75 -9.11 -31.21
C ALA A 135 7.71 -9.65 -32.27
N TYR A 136 8.53 -10.65 -31.91
CA TYR A 136 9.43 -11.31 -32.84
C TYR A 136 8.69 -12.02 -33.98
N ASP A 137 7.69 -12.84 -33.66
CA ASP A 137 6.92 -13.63 -34.64
C ASP A 137 6.26 -12.73 -35.71
N ARG A 138 5.71 -11.59 -35.27
CA ARG A 138 5.14 -10.57 -36.17
C ARG A 138 6.18 -9.86 -37.04
N SER A 139 7.41 -9.69 -36.55
CA SER A 139 8.49 -9.06 -37.33
C SER A 139 8.98 -9.94 -38.49
N PHE A 140 8.76 -11.25 -38.41
CA PHE A 140 9.14 -12.22 -39.45
C PHE A 140 7.99 -12.65 -40.35
N ALA A 141 6.73 -12.60 -39.90
CA ALA A 141 5.55 -12.94 -40.72
C ALA A 141 5.16 -11.87 -41.78
N GLY A 142 5.90 -10.75 -41.85
CA GLY A 142 5.65 -9.63 -42.76
C GLY A 142 6.56 -9.54 -43.99
N TYR A 143 7.33 -10.60 -44.30
CA TYR A 143 8.16 -10.71 -45.50
C TYR A 143 7.68 -11.83 -46.43
#